data_AF-A0A914C4T4-F1
#
_entry.id   AF-A0A914C4T4-F1
#
_cell.length_a   1.000
_cell.length_b   1.000
_cell.length_c   1.000
_cell.angle_alpha   90.00
_cell.angle_beta   90.00
_cell.angle_gamma   90.00
#
_symmetry.space_group_name_H-M   'P 1'
#
loop_
_entity.id
_entity.type
_entity.pdbx_description
1 polymer ?
#
loop_
_entity_poly.entity_id
_entity_poly.type
_entity_poly.pdbx_seq_one_letter_code
_entity_poly.pdbx_strand_id
1 'polypeptide(L)'
;MHLYFLLYIRTICSLNCYECDSSRGISCNPGIKVNCTSNEDACSTLMDATQTVFQRGCIQYNGTEACESYDGLFACYCYKENCNHKRFLPSLTIKR
;
A
#
# COMPACT_ATOMS: atom_id res chain seq x y z
N MET A 1 -25.09 -14.74 24.48
CA MET A 1 -25.29 -13.98 23.22
C MET A 1 -24.36 -12.76 23.13
N HIS A 2 -23.06 -12.91 23.39
CA HIS A 2 -22.09 -11.80 23.35
C HIS A 2 -20.84 -12.09 22.50
N LEU A 3 -20.64 -13.32 22.03
CA LEU A 3 -19.50 -13.66 21.15
C LEU A 3 -19.74 -13.33 19.67
N TYR A 4 -21.00 -13.27 19.21
CA TYR A 4 -21.31 -12.97 17.81
C TYR A 4 -21.12 -11.49 17.44
N PHE A 5 -21.11 -10.59 18.43
CA PHE A 5 -20.94 -9.15 18.18
C PHE A 5 -19.48 -8.77 17.93
N LEU A 6 -18.51 -9.47 18.54
CA LEU A 6 -17.08 -9.22 18.32
C LEU A 6 -16.58 -9.79 16.98
N LEU A 7 -17.25 -10.82 16.44
CA LEU A 7 -16.96 -11.34 15.09
C LEU A 7 -17.54 -10.46 13.98
N TYR A 8 -18.52 -9.60 14.30
CA TYR A 8 -19.15 -8.67 13.34
C TYR A 8 -18.42 -7.31 13.25
N ILE A 9 -17.48 -7.03 14.16
CA ILE A 9 -16.60 -5.85 14.13
C ILE A 9 -15.24 -6.19 13.47
N ARG A 10 -15.18 -7.27 12.68
CA ARG A 10 -14.36 -7.22 11.47
C ARG A 10 -15.17 -6.53 10.40
N THR A 11 -15.45 -5.25 10.64
CA THR A 11 -15.90 -4.32 9.62
C THR A 11 -15.04 -4.60 8.40
N ILE A 12 -15.69 -4.95 7.30
CA ILE A 12 -15.05 -5.02 5.98
C ILE A 12 -14.54 -3.60 5.73
N CYS A 13 -13.33 -3.30 6.22
CA CYS A 13 -12.67 -2.04 5.98
C CYS A 13 -12.14 -2.12 4.56
N SER A 14 -13.05 -1.82 3.64
CA SER A 14 -12.77 -1.63 2.23
C SER A 14 -11.83 -0.44 2.05
N LEU A 15 -10.52 -0.69 2.13
CA LEU A 15 -9.47 0.31 1.91
C LEU A 15 -9.38 0.62 0.41
N ASN A 16 -9.39 1.88 0.01
CA ASN A 16 -9.11 2.23 -1.39
C ASN A 16 -7.62 2.56 -1.58
N CYS A 17 -7.02 1.96 -2.60
CA CYS A 17 -5.63 2.18 -2.98
C CYS A 17 -5.51 2.50 -4.47
N TYR A 18 -4.35 2.99 -4.88
CA TYR A 18 -3.97 3.00 -6.29
C TYR A 18 -3.31 1.68 -6.67
N GLU A 19 -3.65 1.16 -7.84
CA GLU A 19 -3.04 -0.02 -8.44
C GLU A 19 -2.43 0.34 -9.80
N CYS A 20 -1.21 -0.14 -10.03
CA CYS A 20 -0.52 -0.03 -11.31
C CYS A 20 0.61 -1.04 -11.38
N ASP A 21 1.06 -1.33 -12.60
CA ASP A 21 2.21 -2.19 -12.87
C ASP A 21 2.82 -1.76 -14.20
N SER A 22 3.95 -1.04 -14.13
CA SER A 22 4.66 -0.55 -15.31
C SER A 22 5.23 -1.69 -16.16
N SER A 23 5.53 -2.85 -15.55
CA SER A 23 6.03 -4.03 -16.28
C SER A 23 4.96 -4.63 -17.19
N ARG A 24 3.69 -4.43 -16.82
CA ARG A 24 2.50 -4.85 -17.58
C ARG A 24 1.92 -3.73 -18.44
N GLY A 25 2.61 -2.59 -18.54
CA GLY A 25 2.17 -1.42 -19.31
C GLY A 25 1.03 -0.63 -18.66
N ILE A 26 0.71 -0.88 -17.39
CA ILE A 26 -0.32 -0.12 -16.65
C ILE A 26 0.34 1.12 -16.06
N SER A 27 -0.09 2.32 -16.50
CA SER A 27 0.51 3.59 -16.08
C SER A 27 0.45 3.79 -14.56
N CYS A 28 1.60 4.03 -13.94
CA CYS A 28 1.72 4.40 -12.51
C CYS A 28 1.61 5.91 -12.24
N ASN A 29 1.21 6.70 -13.24
CA ASN A 29 1.02 8.13 -13.12
C ASN A 29 -0.45 8.52 -13.43
N PRO A 30 -1.38 8.43 -12.46
CA PRO A 30 -1.21 8.02 -11.06
C PRO A 30 -1.49 6.53 -10.76
N GLY A 31 -1.94 5.74 -11.74
CA GLY A 31 -2.55 4.42 -11.52
C GLY A 31 -4.08 4.47 -11.53
N ILE A 32 -4.72 3.32 -11.34
CA ILE A 32 -6.18 3.20 -11.19
C ILE A 32 -6.56 3.08 -9.71
N LYS A 33 -7.69 3.64 -9.29
CA LYS A 33 -8.18 3.42 -7.93
C LYS A 33 -8.88 2.08 -7.85
N VAL A 34 -8.56 1.31 -6.82
CA VAL A 34 -9.15 0.00 -6.54
C VAL A 34 -9.62 -0.06 -5.09
N ASN A 35 -10.65 -0.87 -4.84
CA ASN A 35 -11.08 -1.22 -3.50
C ASN A 35 -10.40 -2.54 -3.12
N CYS A 36 -9.62 -2.53 -2.05
CA CYS A 36 -8.90 -3.71 -1.59
C CYS A 36 -9.87 -4.78 -1.09
N THR A 37 -9.45 -6.03 -1.25
CA THR A 37 -10.22 -7.16 -0.71
C THR A 37 -10.18 -7.16 0.82
N SER A 38 -11.11 -7.86 1.46
CA SER A 38 -11.19 -7.92 2.94
C SER A 38 -9.95 -8.49 3.63
N ASN A 39 -9.04 -9.10 2.86
CA ASN A 39 -7.80 -9.70 3.37
C ASN A 39 -6.60 -8.75 3.21
N GLU A 40 -6.76 -7.68 2.44
CA GLU A 40 -5.72 -6.68 2.17
C GLU A 40 -6.04 -5.42 2.94
N ASP A 41 -5.19 -5.13 3.92
CA ASP A 41 -5.39 -4.05 4.87
C ASP A 41 -4.46 -2.86 4.62
N ALA A 42 -3.54 -2.93 3.64
CA ALA A 42 -2.59 -1.86 3.35
C ALA A 42 -2.45 -1.56 1.85
N CYS A 43 -2.17 -0.29 1.54
CA CYS A 43 -1.70 0.14 0.23
C CYS A 43 -0.18 0.03 0.13
N SER A 44 0.32 -0.46 -1.00
CA SER A 44 1.74 -0.59 -1.29
C SER A 44 2.22 0.34 -2.43
N THR A 45 3.51 0.64 -2.43
CA THR A 45 4.23 1.28 -3.56
C THR A 45 5.61 0.68 -3.67
N LEU A 46 5.99 0.29 -4.87
CA LEU A 46 7.35 -0.11 -5.23
C LEU A 46 7.97 0.94 -6.14
N MET A 47 9.14 1.45 -5.77
CA MET A 47 9.87 2.47 -6.52
C MET A 47 11.38 2.27 -6.42
N ASP A 48 12.16 2.87 -7.34
CA ASP A 48 13.62 2.88 -7.23
C ASP A 48 14.15 4.08 -6.42
N ALA A 49 15.47 4.17 -6.30
CA ALA A 49 16.17 5.32 -5.71
C ALA A 49 15.93 6.66 -6.43
N THR A 50 15.49 6.64 -7.70
CA THR A 50 15.07 7.85 -8.44
C THR A 50 13.62 8.23 -8.19
N GLN A 51 12.92 7.48 -7.32
CA GLN A 51 11.50 7.59 -7.03
C GLN A 51 10.62 7.34 -8.26
N THR A 52 11.10 6.54 -9.21
CA THR A 52 10.30 6.03 -10.33
C THR A 52 9.44 4.88 -9.79
N VAL A 53 8.11 5.05 -9.85
CA VAL A 53 7.17 4.06 -9.34
C VAL A 53 6.96 2.98 -10.40
N PHE A 54 7.17 1.73 -10.02
CA PHE A 54 6.96 0.58 -10.89
C PHE A 54 5.64 -0.12 -10.61
N GLN A 55 5.22 -0.10 -9.36
CA GLN A 55 4.04 -0.84 -8.94
C GLN A 55 3.36 -0.16 -7.76
N ARG A 56 2.04 -0.25 -7.74
CA ARG A 56 1.19 0.09 -6.60
C ARG A 56 0.10 -0.97 -6.49
N GLY A 57 -0.42 -1.20 -5.30
CA GLY A 57 -1.57 -2.09 -5.14
C GLY A 57 -2.03 -2.25 -3.71
N CYS A 58 -2.93 -3.19 -3.52
CA CYS A 58 -3.37 -3.68 -2.21
C CYS A 58 -2.46 -4.83 -1.78
N ILE A 59 -2.16 -4.92 -0.48
CA ILE A 59 -1.46 -6.05 0.11
C ILE A 59 -2.02 -6.37 1.49
N GLN A 60 -1.76 -7.58 1.96
CA GLN A 60 -1.86 -7.91 3.37
C GLN A 60 -0.55 -7.55 4.07
N TYR A 61 -0.57 -6.66 5.06
CA TYR A 61 0.63 -6.26 5.79
C TYR A 61 0.34 -6.08 7.27
N ASN A 62 0.92 -6.94 8.11
CA ASN A 62 0.77 -6.91 9.56
C ASN A 62 1.90 -6.10 10.24
N GLY A 63 2.32 -4.99 9.64
CA GLY A 63 3.41 -4.16 10.13
C GLY A 63 2.96 -2.77 10.58
N THR A 64 3.91 -1.84 10.61
CA THR A 64 3.64 -0.40 10.80
C THR A 64 3.87 0.33 9.49
N GLU A 65 3.22 1.48 9.29
CA GLU A 65 3.49 2.33 8.11
C GLU A 65 4.99 2.60 7.99
N ALA A 66 5.60 2.15 6.90
CA ALA A 66 7.05 2.17 6.70
C ALA A 66 7.39 2.20 5.22
N CYS A 67 8.62 2.62 4.92
CA CYS A 67 9.28 2.40 3.65
C CYS A 67 10.57 1.64 3.92
N GLU A 68 10.69 0.46 3.34
CA GLU A 68 11.84 -0.42 3.47
C GLU A 68 12.63 -0.39 2.16
N SER A 69 13.96 -0.39 2.25
CA SER A 69 14.81 -0.50 1.07
C SER A 69 15.35 -1.91 0.91
N TYR A 70 15.22 -2.48 -0.29
CA TYR A 70 15.78 -3.77 -0.65
C TYR A 70 16.51 -3.64 -1.99
N ASP A 71 17.81 -3.86 -2.00
CA ASP A 71 18.65 -3.89 -3.21
C ASP A 71 18.44 -2.70 -4.18
N GLY A 72 18.34 -1.48 -3.63
CA GLY A 72 18.12 -0.24 -4.41
C GLY A 72 16.67 0.06 -4.78
N LEU A 73 15.74 -0.83 -4.43
CA LEU A 73 14.30 -0.60 -4.48
C LEU A 73 13.78 -0.16 -3.11
N PHE A 74 12.68 0.59 -3.12
CA PHE A 74 11.94 1.03 -1.96
C PHE A 74 10.53 0.49 -2.03
N ALA A 75 10.12 -0.24 -0.99
CA ALA A 75 8.76 -0.72 -0.80
C ALA A 75 8.13 0.05 0.36
N CYS A 76 7.05 0.77 0.08
CA CYS A 76 6.33 1.59 1.06
C CYS A 76 4.94 1.02 1.32
N TYR A 77 4.50 1.10 2.58
CA TYR A 77 3.24 0.54 3.07
C TYR A 77 2.49 1.56 3.93
N CYS A 78 1.18 1.67 3.75
CA CYS A 78 0.33 2.57 4.52
C CYS A 78 -1.13 2.09 4.59
N TYR A 79 -1.84 2.49 5.65
CA TYR A 79 -3.19 1.98 5.97
C TYR A 79 -4.30 3.02 5.70
N LYS A 80 -3.95 4.17 5.13
CA LYS A 80 -4.89 5.26 4.86
C LYS A 80 -5.41 5.20 3.43
N GLU A 81 -6.67 5.61 3.25
CA GLU A 81 -7.29 5.77 1.94
C GLU A 81 -6.39 6.51 0.96
N ASN A 82 -6.09 5.87 -0.18
CA ASN A 82 -5.34 6.44 -1.29
C ASN A 82 -3.93 6.96 -0.90
N CYS A 83 -3.37 6.48 0.21
CA CYS A 83 -2.08 6.97 0.73
C CYS A 83 -0.92 6.71 -0.23
N ASN A 84 -1.02 5.63 -1.01
CA ASN A 84 -0.09 5.29 -2.07
C ASN A 84 -0.31 6.10 -3.36
N HIS A 85 -1.05 7.20 -3.37
CA HIS A 85 -1.14 8.08 -4.53
C HIS A 85 0.11 8.93 -4.72
N LYS A 86 0.64 9.48 -3.63
CA LYS A 86 1.73 10.44 -3.68
C LYS A 86 3.06 9.73 -3.82
N ARG A 87 4.04 10.43 -4.39
CA ARG A 87 5.45 10.05 -4.22
C ARG A 87 5.72 10.06 -2.73
N PHE A 88 6.09 8.92 -2.17
CA PHE A 88 6.61 8.89 -0.82
C PHE A 88 7.90 9.70 -0.85
N LEU A 89 7.83 10.98 -0.44
CA LEU A 89 9.02 11.70 -0.06
C LEU A 89 9.54 10.93 1.16
N PRO A 90 10.73 10.30 1.10
CA PRO A 90 11.28 9.61 2.25
C PRO A 90 11.64 10.65 3.32
N SER A 91 10.64 11.08 4.09
CA SER A 91 10.84 11.66 5.42
C SER A 91 10.97 10.55 6.47
N LEU A 92 10.96 9.29 6.04
CA LEU A 92 11.10 8.11 6.87
C LEU A 92 12.57 7.91 7.20
N THR A 93 12.88 8.20 8.46
CA THR A 93 14.07 7.77 9.19
C THR A 93 14.52 6.40 8.68
N ILE A 94 15.56 6.38 7.85
CA ILE A 94 16.28 5.16 7.48
C ILE A 94 16.88 4.64 8.78
N LYS A 95 16.20 3.71 9.45
CA LYS A 95 16.85 2.91 10.49
C LYS A 95 17.84 1.99 9.79
N ARG A 96 19.08 2.47 9.69
CA ARG A 96 20.26 1.64 9.46
C ARG A 96 20.38 0.61 10.58
#